data_AF-A0A5K1K7Y3-F1
#
_entry.id   AF-A0A5K1K7Y3-F1
#
_cell.length_a   1.000
_cell.length_b   1.000
_cell.length_c   1.000
_cell.angle_alpha   90.00
_cell.angle_beta   90.00
_cell.angle_gamma   90.00
#
_symmetry.space_group_name_H-M   'P 1'
#
loop_
_entity.id
_entity.type
_entity.pdbx_description
1 polymer ?
#
loop_
_entity_poly.entity_id
_entity_poly.type
_entity_poly.pdbx_seq_one_letter_code
_entity_poly.pdbx_strand_id
1 'polypeptide(L)'
;MKMSGGLYEDEYFWRDHQAWLAESGYLLRPRYRKDWEPSWLKSKKFHLLCEDGKGALRNKVMDAVRTSDRRIVFLKQVKKSYCPWEEGINRMFTMSGPLASDRHNCVAPVYEVLQSPLDKDIIILVMPYLMRINGVRFATVGEGVECIRQLFE
;
A
#
# COMPACT_ATOMS: atom_id res chain seq x y z
N MET A 1 -25.52 6.17 -12.41
CA MET A 1 -25.99 6.48 -11.04
C MET A 1 -24.86 6.07 -10.08
N LYS A 2 -24.24 7.01 -9.35
CA LYS A 2 -23.19 6.68 -8.37
C LYS A 2 -23.85 5.97 -7.18
N MET A 3 -23.55 4.70 -6.98
CA MET A 3 -24.07 3.90 -5.87
C MET A 3 -23.44 4.37 -4.55
N SER A 4 -24.25 4.52 -3.50
CA SER A 4 -23.74 4.82 -2.15
C SER A 4 -22.82 3.67 -1.68
N GLY A 5 -21.59 4.01 -1.30
CA GLY A 5 -20.54 3.04 -0.95
C GLY A 5 -19.84 2.39 -2.16
N GLY A 6 -20.19 2.73 -3.40
CA GLY A 6 -19.50 2.27 -4.60
C GLY A 6 -18.05 2.76 -4.70
N LEU A 7 -17.34 2.36 -5.76
CA LEU A 7 -15.96 2.78 -6.01
C LEU A 7 -15.88 4.29 -6.30
N TYR A 8 -14.89 4.96 -5.72
CA TYR A 8 -14.50 6.32 -6.10
C TYR A 8 -13.69 6.32 -7.40
N GLU A 9 -13.57 7.47 -8.08
CA GLU A 9 -12.89 7.57 -9.39
C GLU A 9 -11.44 7.07 -9.35
N ASP A 10 -10.74 7.36 -8.26
CA ASP A 10 -9.37 6.94 -8.02
C ASP A 10 -9.23 5.44 -7.67
N GLU A 11 -10.30 4.81 -7.19
CA GLU A 11 -10.31 3.38 -6.89
C GLU A 11 -10.34 2.50 -8.14
N TYR A 12 -10.78 3.05 -9.28
CA TYR A 12 -10.81 2.33 -10.55
C TYR A 12 -9.41 1.90 -11.00
N PHE A 13 -8.38 2.70 -10.70
CA PHE A 13 -6.99 2.30 -10.93
C PHE A 13 -6.70 0.94 -10.27
N TRP A 14 -7.02 0.78 -8.99
CA TRP A 14 -6.77 -0.45 -8.25
C TRP A 14 -7.62 -1.61 -8.73
N ARG A 15 -8.89 -1.36 -9.07
CA ARG A 15 -9.78 -2.37 -9.65
C ARG A 15 -9.22 -2.91 -10.97
N ASP A 16 -8.77 -2.02 -11.84
CA ASP A 16 -8.31 -2.38 -13.18
C ASP A 16 -6.97 -3.12 -13.15
N HIS A 17 -6.15 -2.88 -12.13
CA HIS A 17 -4.88 -3.59 -11.89
C HIS A 17 -5.04 -4.88 -11.06
N GLN A 18 -6.22 -5.15 -10.49
CA GLN A 18 -6.39 -6.22 -9.50
C GLN A 18 -5.97 -7.60 -10.04
N ALA A 19 -6.35 -7.95 -11.26
CA ALA A 19 -6.03 -9.26 -11.86
C ALA A 19 -4.51 -9.43 -12.04
N TRP A 20 -3.85 -8.44 -12.62
CA TRP A 20 -2.40 -8.45 -12.82
C TRP A 20 -1.63 -8.43 -11.49
N LEU A 21 -2.09 -7.69 -10.49
CA LEU A 21 -1.49 -7.72 -9.15
C LEU A 21 -1.62 -9.10 -8.52
N ALA A 22 -2.77 -9.76 -8.68
CA ALA A 22 -2.98 -11.12 -8.19
C ALA A 22 -2.04 -12.14 -8.86
N GLU A 23 -1.86 -12.03 -10.18
CA GLU A 23 -0.88 -12.83 -10.94
C GLU A 23 0.56 -12.57 -10.47
N SER A 24 0.87 -11.31 -10.10
CA SER A 24 2.16 -10.91 -9.53
C SER A 24 2.31 -11.30 -8.04
N GLY A 25 1.32 -11.99 -7.46
CA GLY A 25 1.37 -12.48 -6.08
C GLY A 25 0.83 -11.52 -5.01
N TYR A 26 0.07 -10.50 -5.39
CA TYR A 26 -0.48 -9.47 -4.50
C TYR A 26 -2.01 -9.38 -4.62
N LEU A 27 -2.72 -9.97 -3.66
CA LEU A 27 -4.18 -9.99 -3.65
C LEU A 27 -4.75 -8.74 -2.96
N LEU A 28 -5.47 -7.92 -3.73
CA LEU A 28 -6.26 -6.82 -3.18
C LEU A 28 -7.53 -7.32 -2.48
N ARG A 29 -8.12 -6.43 -1.66
CA ARG A 29 -9.43 -6.66 -1.04
C ARG A 29 -10.51 -6.95 -2.09
N PRO A 30 -11.53 -7.79 -1.79
CA PRO A 30 -12.57 -8.19 -2.75
C PRO A 30 -13.28 -7.02 -3.45
N ARG A 31 -13.39 -5.85 -2.81
CA ARG A 31 -13.93 -4.60 -3.35
C ARG A 31 -13.34 -4.22 -4.73
N TYR A 32 -12.10 -4.59 -5.00
CA TYR A 32 -11.39 -4.23 -6.24
C TYR A 32 -11.51 -5.29 -7.33
N ARG A 33 -12.31 -6.35 -7.15
CA ARG A 33 -12.60 -7.30 -8.22
C ARG A 33 -13.65 -6.71 -9.19
N LYS A 34 -13.56 -7.04 -10.48
CA LYS A 34 -14.49 -6.50 -11.49
C LYS A 34 -15.93 -6.99 -11.30
N ASP A 35 -16.09 -8.20 -10.77
CA ASP A 35 -17.35 -8.86 -10.43
C ASP A 35 -17.79 -8.62 -8.98
N TRP A 36 -17.18 -7.65 -8.28
CA TRP A 36 -17.54 -7.34 -6.90
C TRP A 36 -19.00 -6.91 -6.78
N GLU A 37 -19.72 -7.61 -5.90
CA GLU A 37 -21.05 -7.24 -5.45
C GLU A 37 -20.98 -6.73 -4.00
N PRO A 38 -21.48 -5.51 -3.71
CA PRO A 38 -21.42 -4.95 -2.37
C PRO A 38 -22.17 -5.77 -1.32
N SER A 39 -21.49 -6.07 -0.21
CA SER A 39 -22.05 -6.91 0.86
C SER A 39 -23.28 -6.31 1.54
N TRP A 40 -23.46 -4.98 1.50
CA TRP A 40 -24.63 -4.30 2.07
C TRP A 40 -25.90 -4.48 1.25
N LEU A 41 -25.82 -4.87 -0.03
CA LEU A 41 -27.03 -5.18 -0.81
C LEU A 41 -27.74 -6.41 -0.24
N LYS A 42 -26.97 -7.40 0.22
CA LYS A 42 -27.49 -8.62 0.84
C LYS A 42 -27.79 -8.44 2.32
N SER A 43 -26.86 -7.82 3.06
CA SER A 43 -26.98 -7.69 4.51
C SER A 43 -27.90 -6.54 4.97
N LYS A 44 -28.25 -5.60 4.09
CA LYS A 44 -29.00 -4.36 4.38
C LYS A 44 -28.35 -3.47 5.43
N LYS A 45 -27.07 -3.70 5.76
CA LYS A 45 -26.29 -2.85 6.68
C LYS A 45 -25.95 -1.53 6.02
N PHE A 46 -25.69 -0.51 6.82
CA PHE A 46 -25.09 0.72 6.31
C PHE A 46 -23.69 0.42 5.75
N HIS A 47 -23.39 0.89 4.53
CA HIS A 47 -22.15 0.51 3.82
C HIS A 47 -20.87 0.84 4.62
N LEU A 48 -20.85 1.91 5.42
CA LEU A 48 -19.70 2.24 6.26
C LEU A 48 -19.44 1.23 7.38
N LEU A 49 -20.38 0.32 7.66
CA LEU A 49 -20.21 -0.78 8.61
C LEU A 49 -19.73 -2.09 7.95
N CYS A 50 -19.57 -2.09 6.63
CA CYS A 50 -19.11 -3.23 5.86
C CYS A 50 -17.63 -3.05 5.50
N GLU A 51 -16.85 -4.13 5.57
CA GLU A 51 -15.42 -4.11 5.24
C GLU A 51 -15.19 -3.65 3.79
N ASP A 52 -15.95 -4.20 2.86
CA ASP A 52 -15.92 -3.86 1.43
C ASP A 52 -16.58 -2.50 1.11
N GLY A 53 -17.13 -1.82 2.11
CA GLY A 53 -17.61 -0.44 2.01
C GLY A 53 -16.54 0.59 2.34
N LYS A 54 -15.36 0.15 2.82
CA LYS A 54 -14.22 1.02 3.10
C LYS A 54 -13.32 1.12 1.87
N GLY A 55 -13.25 2.30 1.26
CA GLY A 55 -12.29 2.57 0.19
C GLY A 55 -10.87 2.77 0.71
N ALA A 56 -9.94 3.10 -0.19
CA ALA A 56 -8.60 3.53 0.20
C ALA A 56 -8.66 4.87 0.96
N LEU A 57 -7.93 4.98 2.08
CA LEU A 57 -7.82 6.26 2.82
C LEU A 57 -7.07 7.34 2.02
N ARG A 58 -6.21 6.91 1.08
CA ARG A 58 -5.45 7.77 0.19
C ARG A 58 -5.39 7.12 -1.18
N ASN A 59 -5.69 7.91 -2.20
CA ASN A 59 -5.94 7.47 -3.57
C ASN A 59 -4.75 6.73 -4.21
N LYS A 60 -3.52 7.06 -3.80
CA LYS A 60 -2.27 6.55 -4.37
C LYS A 60 -1.69 5.35 -3.62
N VAL A 61 -2.40 4.79 -2.64
CA VAL A 61 -1.89 3.67 -1.84
C VAL A 61 -2.96 2.62 -1.59
N MET A 62 -2.55 1.37 -1.45
CA MET A 62 -3.44 0.23 -1.23
C MET A 62 -2.78 -0.85 -0.37
N ASP A 63 -3.55 -1.50 0.50
CA ASP A 63 -3.12 -2.72 1.18
C ASP A 63 -3.37 -3.95 0.29
N ALA A 64 -2.47 -4.94 0.38
CA ALA A 64 -2.61 -6.21 -0.31
C ALA A 64 -2.12 -7.37 0.55
N VAL A 65 -2.59 -8.57 0.27
CA VAL A 65 -2.07 -9.80 0.86
C VAL A 65 -1.09 -10.43 -0.13
N ARG A 66 0.18 -10.55 0.27
CA ARG A 66 1.17 -11.28 -0.52
C ARG A 66 0.86 -12.78 -0.46
N THR A 67 0.76 -13.43 -1.62
CA THR A 67 0.29 -14.82 -1.71
C THR A 67 1.31 -15.83 -1.19
N SER A 68 2.61 -15.53 -1.32
CA SER A 68 3.69 -16.44 -0.94
C SER A 68 3.76 -16.72 0.56
N ASP A 69 3.43 -15.74 1.42
CA ASP A 69 3.57 -15.85 2.87
C ASP A 69 2.38 -15.29 3.66
N ARG A 70 1.32 -14.89 2.97
CA ARG A 70 0.07 -14.35 3.55
C ARG A 70 0.25 -13.07 4.36
N ARG A 71 1.39 -12.37 4.24
CA ARG A 71 1.62 -11.10 4.93
C ARG A 71 0.87 -9.97 4.24
N ILE A 72 0.42 -9.00 5.06
CA ILE A 72 -0.12 -7.74 4.56
C ILE A 72 1.06 -6.87 4.13
N VAL A 73 0.99 -6.39 2.89
CA VAL A 73 1.95 -5.45 2.30
C VAL A 73 1.23 -4.16 1.90
N PHE A 74 2.02 -3.13 1.69
CA PHE A 74 1.56 -1.83 1.26
C PHE A 74 2.03 -1.56 -0.17
N LEU A 75 1.09 -1.21 -1.03
CA LEU A 75 1.31 -0.87 -2.43
C LEU A 75 1.24 0.65 -2.57
N LYS A 76 2.28 1.27 -3.09
CA LYS A 76 2.31 2.71 -3.36
C LYS A 76 2.44 2.97 -4.85
N GLN A 77 1.44 3.62 -5.42
CA GLN A 77 1.46 4.12 -6.79
C GLN A 77 2.39 5.34 -6.87
N VAL A 78 3.34 5.29 -7.81
CA VAL A 78 4.27 6.38 -8.10
C VAL A 78 4.18 6.70 -9.59
N LYS A 79 4.01 7.99 -9.90
CA LYS A 79 3.94 8.50 -11.27
C LYS A 79 5.30 9.09 -11.66
N LYS A 80 5.99 8.51 -12.64
CA LYS A 80 7.35 8.89 -13.04
C LYS A 80 7.41 10.33 -13.53
N SER A 81 6.41 10.79 -14.28
CA SER A 81 6.35 12.17 -14.77
C SER A 81 6.32 13.21 -13.64
N TYR A 82 5.76 12.86 -12.49
CA TYR A 82 5.64 13.74 -11.34
C TYR A 82 6.82 13.61 -10.37
N CYS A 83 7.34 12.39 -10.20
CA CYS A 83 8.40 12.08 -9.26
C CYS A 83 9.42 11.11 -9.89
N PRO A 84 10.24 11.56 -10.86
CA PRO A 84 11.08 10.66 -11.67
C PRO A 84 12.23 10.03 -10.88
N TRP A 85 12.62 10.62 -9.74
CA TRP A 85 13.71 10.16 -8.89
C TRP A 85 13.27 9.14 -7.82
N GLU A 86 11.98 8.99 -7.53
CA GLU A 86 11.52 8.18 -6.40
C GLU A 86 11.90 6.70 -6.54
N GLU A 87 11.81 6.13 -7.74
CA GLU A 87 12.26 4.77 -8.00
C GLU A 87 13.77 4.61 -7.72
N GLY A 88 14.58 5.53 -8.27
CA GLY A 88 16.03 5.50 -8.14
C GLY A 88 16.48 5.63 -6.69
N ILE A 89 15.88 6.54 -5.94
CA ILE A 89 16.14 6.73 -4.50
C ILE A 89 15.78 5.45 -3.73
N ASN A 90 14.59 4.89 -3.93
CA ASN A 90 14.20 3.65 -3.23
C ASN A 90 15.14 2.49 -3.56
N ARG A 91 15.53 2.31 -4.83
CA ARG A 91 16.48 1.25 -5.22
C ARG A 91 17.83 1.43 -4.54
N MET A 92 18.34 2.66 -4.48
CA MET A 92 19.63 2.97 -3.86
C MET A 92 19.65 2.70 -2.35
N PHE A 93 18.56 3.03 -1.63
CA PHE A 93 18.48 2.85 -0.18
C PHE A 93 18.00 1.45 0.23
N THR A 94 17.30 0.70 -0.62
CA THR A 94 16.60 -0.52 -0.13
C THR A 94 16.91 -1.79 -0.91
N MET A 95 17.37 -1.70 -2.16
CA MET A 95 17.53 -2.87 -3.04
C MET A 95 18.98 -3.12 -3.45
N SER A 96 19.73 -2.07 -3.79
CA SER A 96 21.05 -2.20 -4.40
C SER A 96 21.98 -1.07 -3.98
N GLY A 97 23.16 -1.44 -3.48
CA GLY A 97 24.25 -0.51 -3.21
C GLY A 97 24.75 -0.56 -1.76
N PRO A 98 25.84 0.16 -1.46
CA PRO A 98 26.44 0.21 -0.13
C PRO A 98 25.46 0.74 0.93
N LEU A 99 24.55 1.65 0.54
CA LEU A 99 23.54 2.23 1.43
C LEU A 99 22.48 1.20 1.86
N ALA A 100 22.09 0.28 0.98
CA ALA A 100 21.15 -0.78 1.33
C ALA A 100 21.71 -1.77 2.36
N SER A 101 23.04 -1.92 2.39
CA SER A 101 23.76 -2.76 3.37
C SER A 101 24.22 -2.01 4.62
N ASP A 102 24.01 -0.70 4.68
CA ASP A 102 24.40 0.09 5.85
C ASP A 102 23.47 -0.24 7.03
N ARG A 103 24.06 -0.65 8.15
CA ARG A 103 23.33 -0.99 9.36
C ARG A 103 22.60 0.21 9.99
N HIS A 104 23.00 1.44 9.67
CA HIS A 104 22.38 2.68 10.15
C HIS A 104 21.28 3.17 9.21
N ASN A 105 21.02 2.45 8.11
CA ASN A 105 19.96 2.82 7.21
C ASN A 105 18.60 2.41 7.78
N CYS A 106 17.86 3.39 8.29
CA CYS A 106 16.53 3.24 8.86
C CYS A 106 15.38 3.41 7.84
N VAL A 107 15.67 3.40 6.53
CA VAL A 107 14.65 3.55 5.48
C VAL A 107 13.78 2.30 5.40
N ALA A 108 12.47 2.49 5.28
CA ALA A 108 11.53 1.40 5.07
C ALA A 108 11.87 0.62 3.79
N PRO A 109 12.03 -0.72 3.83
CA PRO A 109 12.46 -1.48 2.67
C PRO A 109 11.39 -1.49 1.56
N VAL A 110 11.84 -1.53 0.30
CA VAL A 110 11.00 -1.87 -0.85
C VAL A 110 11.30 -3.30 -1.23
N TYR A 111 10.30 -4.17 -1.14
CA TYR A 111 10.42 -5.57 -1.50
C TYR A 111 10.51 -5.75 -3.01
N GLU A 112 9.73 -4.98 -3.75
CA GLU A 112 9.61 -5.10 -5.19
C GLU A 112 9.12 -3.79 -5.82
N VAL A 113 9.53 -3.56 -7.07
CA VAL A 113 9.05 -2.45 -7.90
C VAL A 113 8.37 -3.06 -9.12
N LEU A 114 7.05 -2.89 -9.20
CA LEU A 114 6.25 -3.41 -10.29
C LEU A 114 5.95 -2.30 -11.31
N GLN A 115 6.20 -2.57 -12.59
CA GLN A 115 5.80 -1.68 -13.68
C GLN A 115 4.34 -1.95 -14.05
N SER A 116 3.47 -0.93 -14.04
CA SER A 116 2.09 -1.11 -14.48
C SER A 116 2.06 -1.53 -15.97
N PRO A 117 1.25 -2.56 -16.32
CA PRO A 117 1.05 -2.96 -17.71
C PRO A 117 0.06 -2.04 -18.45
N LEU A 118 -0.75 -1.28 -17.70
CA LEU A 118 -1.78 -0.38 -18.25
C LEU A 118 -1.24 1.04 -18.47
N ASP A 119 -0.23 1.44 -17.70
CA ASP A 119 0.37 2.78 -17.80
C ASP A 119 1.90 2.73 -17.59
N LYS A 120 2.65 3.08 -18.63
CA LYS A 120 4.13 3.11 -18.60
C LYS A 120 4.69 4.18 -17.67
N ASP A 121 3.90 5.20 -17.35
CA ASP A 121 4.27 6.29 -16.46
C ASP A 121 4.06 5.93 -14.97
N ILE A 122 3.47 4.76 -14.67
CA ILE A 122 3.17 4.35 -13.30
C ILE A 122 4.00 3.12 -12.91
N ILE A 123 4.62 3.21 -11.74
CA ILE A 123 5.16 2.05 -11.02
C ILE A 123 4.41 1.89 -9.70
N ILE A 124 4.47 0.67 -9.16
CA ILE A 124 3.95 0.34 -7.84
C ILE A 124 5.10 -0.18 -7.00
N LEU A 125 5.36 0.49 -5.87
CA LEU A 125 6.32 0.04 -4.87
C LEU A 125 5.60 -0.89 -3.90
N VAL A 126 6.14 -2.09 -3.70
CA VAL A 126 5.68 -3.05 -2.69
C VAL A 126 6.54 -2.87 -1.44
N MET A 127 5.89 -2.55 -0.33
CA MET A 127 6.54 -2.14 0.92
C MET A 127 5.93 -2.89 2.12
N PRO A 128 6.60 -2.93 3.29
CA PRO A 128 5.98 -3.40 4.52
C PRO A 128 4.75 -2.55 4.89
N TYR A 129 3.75 -3.20 5.48
CA TYR A 129 2.62 -2.51 6.08
C TYR A 129 3.03 -1.93 7.44
N LEU A 130 3.39 -0.65 7.45
CA LEU A 130 3.84 0.05 8.65
C LEU A 130 2.69 0.76 9.36
N MET A 131 2.75 0.76 10.69
CA MET A 131 1.87 1.58 11.52
C MET A 131 2.42 2.99 11.66
N ARG A 132 1.51 3.96 11.81
CA ARG A 132 1.92 5.34 12.12
C ARG A 132 2.53 5.39 13.52
N ILE A 133 3.60 6.18 13.68
CA ILE A 133 4.28 6.41 14.95
C ILE A 133 3.33 6.89 16.07
N ASN A 134 2.28 7.63 15.72
CA ASN A 134 1.27 8.10 16.66
C ASN A 134 0.01 7.21 16.73
N GLY A 135 0.01 6.06 16.06
CA GLY A 135 -1.10 5.12 16.03
C GLY A 135 -1.21 4.27 17.30
N VAL A 136 -0.08 4.04 17.98
CA VAL A 136 -0.02 3.37 19.29
C VAL A 136 0.64 4.34 20.27
N ARG A 137 0.08 4.43 21.48
CA ARG A 137 0.71 5.21 22.55
C ARG A 137 1.92 4.45 23.07
N PHE A 138 3.04 5.14 23.27
CA PHE A 138 4.14 4.62 24.07
C PHE A 138 3.63 4.30 25.48
N ALA A 139 3.89 3.08 25.95
CA ALA A 139 3.55 2.62 27.28
C ALA A 139 4.50 3.21 28.34
N THR A 140 5.75 3.54 27.95
CA THR A 140 6.75 4.12 28.86
C THR A 140 7.50 5.29 28.24
N VAL A 141 8.08 6.14 29.10
CA VAL A 141 9.02 7.20 28.66
C VAL A 141 10.22 6.59 27.93
N GLY A 142 10.68 5.41 28.37
CA GLY A 142 11.80 4.69 27.75
C GLY A 142 11.56 4.34 26.29
N GLU A 143 10.35 3.86 25.94
CA GLU A 143 10.00 3.59 24.55
C GLU A 143 10.00 4.87 23.68
N GLY A 144 9.55 5.99 24.25
CA GLY A 144 9.61 7.28 23.57
C GLY A 144 11.04 7.76 23.32
N VAL A 145 11.91 7.66 24.34
CA VAL A 145 13.34 7.99 24.21
C VAL A 145 14.02 7.10 23.19
N GLU A 146 13.72 5.80 23.21
CA GLU A 146 14.29 4.82 22.28
C GLU A 146 13.85 5.08 20.82
N CYS A 147 12.57 5.44 20.61
CA CYS A 147 12.09 5.87 19.30
C CYS A 147 12.84 7.12 18.79
N ILE A 148 13.07 8.10 19.67
CA ILE A 148 13.82 9.32 19.31
C ILE A 148 15.27 8.98 18.98
N ARG A 149 15.91 8.11 19.77
CA ARG A 149 17.28 7.64 19.51
C ARG A 149 17.40 7.02 18.11
N GLN A 150 16.51 6.08 17.77
CA GLN A 150 16.51 5.43 16.44
C GLN A 150 16.22 6.40 15.28
N LEU A 151 15.52 7.52 15.51
CA LEU A 151 15.26 8.53 14.49
C LEU A 151 16.47 9.43 14.19
N PHE A 152 17.41 9.53 15.12
CA PHE A 152 18.60 10.38 15.00
C PHE A 152 19.89 9.60 14.66
N GLU A 153 19.85 8.28 14.72
CA GLU A 153 20.93 7.38 14.25
C GLU A 153 20.84 7.13 12.75
#